data_AF-A0ABD4ZPX2-F1
#
_entry.id   AF-A0ABD4ZPX2-F1
#
_cell.length_a   1.000
_cell.length_b   1.000
_cell.length_c   1.000
_cell.angle_alpha   90.00
_cell.angle_beta   90.00
_cell.angle_gamma   90.00
#
_symmetry.space_group_name_H-M   'P 1'
#
loop_
_entity.id
_entity.type
_entity.pdbx_description
1 polymer ?
#
loop_
_entity_poly.entity_id
_entity_poly.type
_entity_poly.pdbx_seq_one_letter_code
_entity_poly.pdbx_strand_id
1 'polypeptide(L)'
;MKKWHTLMASYERLFYKVLIRAGIFPSHPDFEDYLQELRLMLFERARRYPDEGIFRNENEVNYLFGFLLWRVIDLQRKSNRQKQLIQAIASEQEETIDLKEDIDNHLLLMQFWAFLKPKERQMWLDWVNQEGSKQSRYYYRQKLRARWQQFIHEETTNSKK
;
A
#
# COMPACT_ATOMS: atom_id res chain seq x y z
N MET A 1 -40.16 20.29 -0.73
CA MET A 1 -39.33 19.23 -1.36
C MET A 1 -39.14 19.39 -2.88
N LYS A 2 -40.15 19.79 -3.66
CA LYS A 2 -40.07 19.86 -5.15
C LYS A 2 -38.97 20.77 -5.75
N LYS A 3 -38.55 21.86 -5.10
CA LYS A 3 -37.55 22.82 -5.66
C LYS A 3 -36.16 22.20 -5.89
N TRP A 4 -35.70 21.33 -4.98
CA TRP A 4 -34.34 20.77 -5.05
C TRP A 4 -34.16 19.79 -6.21
N HIS A 5 -35.19 19.00 -6.52
CA HIS A 5 -35.14 18.04 -7.63
C HIS A 5 -34.97 18.76 -8.98
N THR A 6 -35.66 19.88 -9.18
CA THR A 6 -35.53 20.71 -10.38
C THR A 6 -34.14 21.36 -10.47
N LEU A 7 -33.60 21.83 -9.33
CA LEU A 7 -32.24 22.37 -9.27
C LEU A 7 -31.20 21.31 -9.67
N MET A 8 -31.24 20.13 -9.04
CA MET A 8 -30.28 19.05 -9.33
C MET A 8 -30.34 18.63 -10.79
N ALA A 9 -31.54 18.44 -11.36
CA ALA A 9 -31.71 18.11 -12.77
C ALA A 9 -31.09 19.16 -13.71
N SER A 10 -31.11 20.45 -13.34
CA SER A 10 -30.48 21.51 -14.13
C SER A 10 -28.94 21.43 -14.19
N TYR A 11 -28.32 20.78 -13.20
CA TYR A 11 -26.87 20.59 -13.11
C TYR A 11 -26.41 19.20 -13.55
N GLU A 12 -27.31 18.31 -13.97
CA GLU A 12 -26.98 16.94 -14.36
C GLU A 12 -25.85 16.89 -15.39
N ARG A 13 -25.94 17.70 -16.45
CA ARG A 13 -24.90 17.81 -17.48
C ARG A 13 -23.54 18.27 -16.92
N LEU A 14 -23.54 19.09 -15.87
CA LEU A 14 -22.31 19.50 -15.21
C LEU A 14 -21.65 18.31 -14.50
N PHE A 15 -22.44 17.47 -13.82
CA PHE A 15 -21.92 16.28 -13.15
C PHE A 15 -21.22 15.33 -14.12
N TYR A 16 -21.86 15.00 -15.24
CA TYR A 16 -21.24 14.17 -16.28
C TYR A 16 -19.93 14.76 -16.80
N LYS A 17 -19.88 16.09 -17.05
CA LYS A 17 -18.64 16.76 -17.47
C LYS A 17 -17.53 16.67 -16.41
N VAL A 18 -17.89 16.82 -15.13
CA VAL A 18 -16.95 16.69 -14.02
C VAL A 18 -16.38 15.27 -13.95
N LEU A 19 -17.24 14.24 -14.02
CA LEU A 19 -16.82 12.84 -13.95
C LEU A 19 -15.91 12.46 -15.13
N ILE A 20 -16.29 12.82 -16.36
CA ILE A 20 -15.46 12.59 -17.55
C ILE A 20 -14.10 13.28 -17.39
N ARG A 21 -14.07 14.52 -16.89
CA ARG A 21 -12.82 15.25 -16.65
C ARG A 21 -11.93 14.62 -15.58
N ALA A 22 -12.52 13.91 -14.62
CA ALA A 22 -11.85 13.12 -13.60
C ALA A 22 -11.48 11.70 -14.06
N GLY A 23 -11.74 11.34 -15.33
CA GLY A 23 -11.46 10.01 -15.89
C GLY A 23 -12.46 8.94 -15.48
N ILE A 24 -13.64 9.32 -14.98
CA ILE A 24 -14.71 8.42 -14.55
C ILE A 24 -15.79 8.40 -15.63
N PHE A 25 -15.75 7.35 -16.46
CA PHE A 25 -16.69 7.13 -17.55
C PHE A 25 -17.86 6.23 -17.09
N PRO A 26 -19.00 6.20 -17.82
CA PRO A 26 -20.14 5.35 -17.46
C PRO A 26 -19.84 3.85 -17.29
N SER A 27 -18.75 3.35 -17.89
CA SER A 27 -18.28 1.97 -17.73
C SER A 27 -17.49 1.73 -16.43
N HIS A 28 -17.17 2.78 -15.67
CA HIS A 28 -16.45 2.65 -14.40
C HIS A 28 -17.35 1.93 -13.37
N PRO A 29 -16.86 0.93 -12.62
CA PRO A 29 -17.66 0.19 -11.65
C PRO A 29 -18.39 1.08 -10.63
N ASP A 30 -17.68 2.09 -10.12
CA ASP A 30 -18.20 3.03 -9.13
C ASP A 30 -18.85 4.29 -9.75
N PHE A 31 -19.19 4.29 -11.05
CA PHE A 31 -19.68 5.49 -11.74
C PHE A 31 -20.91 6.11 -11.07
N GLU A 32 -21.92 5.30 -10.77
CA GLU A 32 -23.16 5.76 -10.14
C GLU A 32 -22.91 6.30 -8.72
N ASP A 33 -21.96 5.74 -7.99
CA ASP A 33 -21.59 6.22 -6.66
C ASP A 33 -20.98 7.63 -6.75
N TYR A 34 -20.03 7.84 -7.66
CA TYR A 34 -19.48 9.18 -7.89
C TYR A 34 -20.55 10.18 -8.37
N LEU A 35 -21.50 9.75 -9.19
CA LEU A 35 -22.60 10.59 -9.64
C LEU A 35 -23.53 10.97 -8.48
N GLN A 36 -23.84 10.03 -7.58
CA GLN A 36 -24.59 10.31 -6.35
C GLN A 36 -23.85 11.24 -5.42
N GLU A 37 -22.55 11.04 -5.21
CA GLU A 37 -21.70 11.93 -4.39
C GLU A 37 -21.75 13.38 -4.90
N LEU A 38 -21.66 13.60 -6.22
CA LEU A 38 -21.80 14.93 -6.80
C LEU A 38 -23.17 15.57 -6.52
N ARG A 39 -24.26 14.79 -6.63
CA ARG A 39 -25.62 15.26 -6.30
C ARG A 39 -25.73 15.63 -4.83
N LEU A 40 -25.19 14.82 -3.92
CA LEU A 40 -25.18 15.09 -2.48
C LEU A 40 -24.37 16.34 -2.16
N MET A 41 -23.17 16.49 -2.72
CA MET A 41 -22.33 17.67 -2.52
C MET A 41 -23.01 18.96 -2.98
N LEU A 42 -23.67 18.92 -4.15
CA LEU A 42 -24.41 20.09 -4.64
C LEU A 42 -25.61 20.39 -3.73
N PHE A 43 -26.35 19.36 -3.30
CA PHE A 43 -27.48 19.52 -2.37
C PHE A 43 -27.05 20.13 -1.04
N GLU A 44 -26.02 19.58 -0.40
CA GLU A 44 -25.50 20.08 0.88
C GLU A 44 -25.03 21.51 0.78
N ARG A 45 -24.39 21.87 -0.34
CA ARG A 45 -23.95 23.23 -0.60
C ARG A 45 -25.13 24.17 -0.81
N ALA A 46 -26.07 23.79 -1.67
CA ALA A 46 -27.22 24.62 -2.03
C ALA A 46 -28.16 24.84 -0.84
N ARG A 47 -28.29 23.87 0.08
CA ARG A 47 -29.11 24.01 1.30
C ARG A 47 -28.58 25.08 2.27
N ARG A 48 -27.35 25.57 2.09
CA ARG A 48 -26.78 26.68 2.89
C ARG A 48 -27.25 28.06 2.41
N TYR A 49 -27.93 28.10 1.27
CA TYR A 49 -28.44 29.32 0.67
C TYR A 49 -29.93 29.48 0.92
N PRO A 50 -30.40 30.70 1.19
CA PRO A 50 -31.81 30.96 1.48
C PRO A 50 -32.72 30.79 0.24
N ASP A 51 -32.19 31.05 -0.96
CA ASP A 51 -32.88 30.83 -2.22
C ASP A 51 -31.95 30.39 -3.37
N GLU A 52 -32.58 29.89 -4.43
CA GLU A 52 -31.89 29.37 -5.61
C GLU A 52 -31.19 30.48 -6.43
N GLY A 53 -31.73 31.69 -6.46
CA GLY A 53 -31.16 32.81 -7.21
C GLY A 53 -29.82 33.22 -6.62
N ILE A 54 -29.75 33.38 -5.30
CA ILE A 54 -28.50 33.68 -4.59
C ILE A 54 -27.51 32.53 -4.77
N PHE A 55 -27.96 31.27 -4.64
CA PHE A 55 -27.10 30.11 -4.90
C PHE A 55 -26.46 30.18 -6.29
N ARG A 56 -27.25 30.39 -7.34
CA ARG A 56 -26.74 30.43 -8.73
C ARG A 56 -25.80 31.60 -8.97
N ASN A 57 -26.06 32.76 -8.36
CA ASN A 57 -25.22 33.95 -8.48
C ASN A 57 -23.84 33.74 -7.82
N GLU A 58 -23.79 33.17 -6.62
CA GLU A 58 -22.53 32.91 -5.93
C GLU A 58 -21.81 31.64 -6.40
N ASN A 59 -22.53 30.72 -7.06
CA ASN A 59 -22.02 29.44 -7.51
C ASN A 59 -22.14 29.35 -9.03
N GLU A 60 -21.43 30.25 -9.72
CA GLU A 60 -21.31 30.20 -11.17
C GLU A 60 -20.78 28.85 -11.65
N VAL A 61 -21.20 28.44 -12.84
CA VAL A 61 -20.94 27.09 -13.37
C VAL A 61 -19.46 26.72 -13.40
N ASN A 62 -18.57 27.67 -13.76
CA ASN A 62 -17.13 27.44 -13.81
C ASN A 62 -16.54 27.18 -12.42
N TYR A 63 -16.99 27.95 -11.43
CA TYR A 63 -16.59 27.76 -10.04
C TYR A 63 -17.08 26.40 -9.52
N LEU A 64 -18.35 26.07 -9.75
CA LEU A 64 -18.92 24.76 -9.36
C LEU A 64 -18.19 23.60 -10.04
N PHE A 65 -17.83 23.74 -11.31
CA PHE A 65 -17.05 22.74 -12.03
C PHE A 65 -15.73 22.45 -11.30
N GLY A 66 -14.95 23.49 -11.00
CA GLY A 66 -13.67 23.34 -10.30
C GLY A 66 -13.85 22.75 -8.89
N PHE A 67 -14.83 23.25 -8.14
CA PHE A 67 -15.15 22.74 -6.81
C PHE A 67 -15.48 21.24 -6.82
N LEU A 68 -16.41 20.83 -7.68
CA LEU A 68 -16.85 19.44 -7.78
C LEU A 68 -15.73 18.53 -8.30
N LEU A 69 -14.94 18.98 -9.28
CA LEU A 69 -13.81 18.22 -9.81
C LEU A 69 -12.77 17.92 -8.72
N TRP A 70 -12.40 18.92 -7.93
CA TRP A 70 -11.46 18.71 -6.83
C TRP A 70 -11.97 17.73 -5.78
N ARG A 71 -13.28 17.76 -5.49
CA ARG A 71 -13.89 16.80 -4.57
C ARG A 71 -13.84 15.37 -5.10
N VAL A 72 -14.13 15.15 -6.38
CA VAL A 72 -14.01 13.83 -7.01
C VAL A 72 -12.56 13.33 -6.97
N ILE A 73 -11.59 14.19 -7.26
CA ILE A 73 -10.16 13.85 -7.17
C ILE A 73 -9.77 13.44 -5.75
N ASP A 74 -10.29 14.14 -4.73
CA ASP A 74 -10.02 13.78 -3.33
C ASP A 74 -10.66 12.45 -2.92
N LEU A 75 -11.86 12.13 -3.42
CA LEU A 75 -12.47 10.82 -3.25
C LEU A 75 -11.60 9.71 -3.86
N GLN A 76 -11.13 9.90 -5.10
CA GLN A 76 -10.21 8.97 -5.75
C GLN A 76 -8.92 8.77 -4.94
N ARG A 77 -8.32 9.86 -4.41
CA ARG A 77 -7.13 9.79 -3.55
C ARG A 77 -7.39 9.03 -2.25
N LYS A 78 -8.57 9.18 -1.66
CA LYS A 78 -8.96 8.44 -0.44
C LYS A 78 -9.15 6.95 -0.75
N SER A 79 -9.86 6.62 -1.83
CA SER A 79 -10.05 5.24 -2.29
C SER A 79 -8.72 4.55 -2.60
N ASN A 80 -7.81 5.23 -3.30
CA ASN A 80 -6.49 4.68 -3.63
C ASN A 80 -5.64 4.42 -2.38
N ARG A 81 -5.64 5.32 -1.40
CA ARG A 81 -4.97 5.09 -0.11
C ARG A 81 -5.53 3.89 0.63
N GLN A 82 -6.85 3.72 0.63
CA GLN A 82 -7.48 2.57 1.26
C GLN A 82 -7.11 1.26 0.54
N LYS A 83 -7.11 1.25 -0.80
CA LYS A 83 -6.67 0.10 -1.61
C LYS A 83 -5.21 -0.28 -1.31
N GLN A 84 -4.33 0.71 -1.21
CA GLN A 84 -2.92 0.49 -0.86
C GLN A 84 -2.75 -0.12 0.54
N LEU A 85 -3.51 0.35 1.53
CA LEU A 85 -3.49 -0.21 2.88
C LEU A 85 -4.00 -1.66 2.92
N ILE A 86 -5.11 -1.93 2.21
CA ILE A 86 -5.65 -3.30 2.11
C ILE A 86 -4.63 -4.23 1.44
N GLN A 87 -3.98 -3.76 0.37
CA GLN A 87 -2.96 -4.53 -0.32
C GLN A 87 -1.74 -4.79 0.58
N ALA A 88 -1.28 -3.79 1.34
CA ALA A 88 -0.17 -3.97 2.28
C ALA A 88 -0.49 -5.01 3.36
N ILE A 89 -1.69 -4.94 3.95
CA ILE A 89 -2.17 -5.91 4.94
C ILE A 89 -2.28 -7.30 4.32
N ALA A 90 -2.79 -7.42 3.10
CA ALA A 90 -2.90 -8.70 2.40
C ALA A 90 -1.51 -9.31 2.15
N SER A 91 -0.53 -8.50 1.75
CA SER A 91 0.86 -8.95 1.57
C SER A 91 1.51 -9.38 2.90
N GLU A 92 1.21 -8.71 4.01
CA GLU A 92 1.66 -9.13 5.35
C GLU A 92 0.97 -10.43 5.82
N GLN A 93 -0.27 -10.69 5.40
CA GLN A 93 -1.00 -11.92 5.73
C GLN A 93 -0.60 -13.11 4.85
N GLU A 94 -0.12 -12.87 3.63
CA GLU A 94 0.46 -13.89 2.75
C GLU A 94 1.88 -14.32 3.17
N GLU A 95 2.52 -13.63 4.12
CA GLU A 95 3.57 -14.22 4.95
C GLU A 95 2.94 -15.22 5.92
N THR A 96 2.35 -16.30 5.40
CA THR A 96 2.22 -17.52 6.17
C THR A 96 3.63 -17.98 6.47
N ILE A 97 4.15 -17.60 7.62
CA ILE A 97 5.37 -18.15 8.19
C ILE A 97 5.17 -19.68 8.16
N ASP A 98 5.88 -20.37 7.27
CA ASP A 98 5.98 -21.82 7.37
C ASP A 98 6.81 -22.09 8.63
N LEU A 99 6.11 -22.14 9.77
CA LEU A 99 6.70 -22.35 11.08
C LEU A 99 7.60 -23.59 11.08
N LYS A 100 7.35 -24.56 10.20
CA LYS A 100 8.18 -25.74 10.05
C LYS A 100 9.51 -25.42 9.36
N GLU A 101 9.49 -24.68 8.25
CA GLU A 101 10.71 -24.23 7.56
C GLU A 101 11.57 -23.31 8.45
N ASP A 102 10.93 -22.43 9.22
CA ASP A 102 11.63 -21.56 10.17
C ASP A 102 12.25 -22.31 11.36
N ILE A 103 11.55 -23.31 11.91
CA ILE A 103 12.11 -24.18 12.96
C ILE A 103 13.30 -24.98 12.43
N ASP A 104 13.18 -25.55 11.22
CA ASP A 104 14.25 -26.33 10.59
C ASP A 104 15.49 -25.46 10.29
N ASN A 105 15.29 -24.24 9.79
CA ASN A 105 16.36 -23.26 9.58
C ASN A 105 17.03 -22.84 10.90
N HIS A 106 16.26 -22.61 11.95
CA HIS A 106 16.81 -22.25 13.25
C HIS A 106 17.65 -23.39 13.84
N LEU A 107 17.18 -24.63 13.73
CA LEU A 107 17.93 -25.81 14.20
C LEU A 107 19.25 -25.96 13.42
N LEU A 108 19.21 -25.79 12.10
CA LEU A 108 20.38 -25.86 11.24
C LEU A 108 21.42 -24.77 11.56
N LEU A 109 20.96 -23.55 11.87
CA LEU A 109 21.84 -22.46 12.31
C LEU A 109 22.48 -22.74 13.67
N MET A 110 21.77 -23.36 14.61
CA MET A 110 22.32 -23.76 15.90
C MET A 110 23.40 -24.85 15.76
N GLN A 111 23.16 -25.84 14.89
CA GLN A 111 24.13 -26.89 14.59
C GLN A 111 25.37 -26.30 13.91
N PHE A 112 25.18 -25.39 12.95
CA PHE A 112 26.29 -24.69 12.32
C PHE A 112 27.08 -23.85 13.32
N TRP A 113 26.40 -23.14 14.24
CA TRP A 113 27.06 -22.40 15.31
C TRP A 113 27.93 -23.31 16.20
N ALA A 114 27.42 -24.51 16.53
CA ALA A 114 28.17 -25.51 17.28
C ALA A 114 29.40 -26.01 16.50
N PHE A 115 29.27 -26.20 15.18
CA PHE A 115 30.35 -26.61 14.27
C PHE A 115 31.49 -25.58 14.15
N LEU A 116 31.18 -24.28 14.23
CA LEU A 116 32.18 -23.22 14.15
C LEU A 116 33.16 -23.25 15.33
N LYS A 117 34.45 -23.04 15.05
CA LYS A 117 35.48 -22.87 16.08
C LYS A 117 35.33 -21.52 16.81
N PRO A 118 35.87 -21.36 18.03
CA PRO A 118 35.75 -20.10 18.79
C PRO A 118 36.19 -18.85 18.00
N LYS A 119 37.29 -18.94 17.25
CA LYS A 119 37.77 -17.84 16.39
C LYS A 119 36.81 -17.51 15.23
N GLU A 120 36.06 -18.49 14.75
CA GLU A 120 35.11 -18.31 13.64
C GLU A 120 33.77 -17.77 14.13
N ARG A 121 33.36 -18.17 15.34
CA ARG A 121 32.25 -17.52 16.06
C ARG A 121 32.54 -16.04 16.31
N GLN A 122 33.78 -15.71 16.70
CA GLN A 122 34.18 -14.31 16.82
C GLN A 122 34.07 -13.57 15.48
N MET A 123 34.56 -14.15 14.37
CA MET A 123 34.40 -13.56 13.03
C MET A 123 32.93 -13.36 12.64
N TRP A 124 32.04 -14.27 13.05
CA TRP A 124 30.59 -14.14 12.84
C TRP A 124 30.03 -12.96 13.63
N LEU A 125 30.37 -12.84 14.92
CA LEU A 125 29.95 -11.73 15.78
C LEU A 125 30.45 -10.38 15.24
N ASP A 126 31.73 -10.29 14.88
CA ASP A 126 32.33 -9.09 14.31
C ASP A 126 31.62 -8.69 12.99
N TRP A 127 31.26 -9.68 12.16
CA TRP A 127 30.55 -9.45 10.91
C TRP A 127 29.13 -8.93 11.13
N VAL A 128 28.38 -9.53 12.06
CA VAL A 128 26.99 -9.14 12.41
C VAL A 128 26.93 -7.77 13.07
N ASN A 129 27.82 -7.51 14.02
CA ASN A 129 27.92 -6.23 14.73
C ASN A 129 28.56 -5.12 13.89
N GLN A 130 28.97 -5.45 12.65
CA GLN A 130 29.64 -4.54 11.72
C GLN A 130 30.95 -3.95 12.25
N GLU A 131 31.65 -4.72 13.09
CA GLU A 131 32.94 -4.34 13.64
C GLU A 131 34.06 -4.51 12.59
N GLY A 132 35.04 -3.62 12.65
CA GLY A 132 36.20 -3.64 11.76
C GLY A 132 35.97 -3.08 10.35
N SER A 133 36.96 -3.30 9.48
CA SER A 133 36.98 -2.71 8.13
C SER A 133 36.05 -3.43 7.15
N LYS A 134 35.67 -2.76 6.05
CA LYS A 134 34.91 -3.38 4.95
C LYS A 134 35.63 -4.62 4.36
N GLN A 135 36.96 -4.57 4.25
CA GLN A 135 37.76 -5.67 3.73
C GLN A 135 37.77 -6.88 4.67
N SER A 136 37.91 -6.62 5.98
CA SER A 136 37.84 -7.65 7.01
C SER A 136 36.48 -8.37 6.98
N ARG A 137 35.38 -7.61 6.89
CA ARG A 137 34.02 -8.15 6.79
C ARG A 137 33.80 -8.97 5.52
N TYR A 138 34.33 -8.52 4.38
CA TYR A 138 34.31 -9.30 3.15
C TYR A 138 35.05 -10.64 3.31
N TYR A 139 36.24 -10.61 3.91
CA TYR A 139 37.01 -11.82 4.22
C TYR A 139 36.26 -12.78 5.16
N TYR A 140 35.67 -12.27 6.25
CA TYR A 140 34.87 -13.08 7.18
C TYR A 140 33.69 -13.75 6.47
N ARG A 141 32.96 -13.00 5.65
CA ARG A 141 31.84 -13.56 4.86
C ARG A 141 32.29 -14.70 3.95
N GLN A 142 33.39 -14.54 3.22
CA GLN A 142 33.90 -15.60 2.34
C GLN A 142 34.30 -16.85 3.14
N LYS A 143 34.97 -16.66 4.28
CA LYS A 143 35.41 -17.75 5.14
C LYS A 143 34.25 -18.51 5.79
N LEU A 144 33.26 -17.78 6.32
CA LEU A 144 32.05 -18.36 6.92
C LEU A 144 31.22 -19.10 5.87
N ARG A 145 31.16 -18.59 4.63
CA ARG A 145 30.50 -19.28 3.51
C ARG A 145 31.17 -20.60 3.16
N ALA A 146 32.51 -20.63 3.11
CA ALA A 146 33.25 -21.88 2.87
C ALA A 146 33.00 -22.89 4.00
N ARG A 147 32.93 -22.43 5.26
CA ARG A 147 32.59 -23.28 6.42
C ARG A 147 31.16 -23.81 6.35
N TRP A 148 30.21 -23.01 5.92
CA TRP A 148 28.84 -23.45 5.69
C TRP A 148 28.76 -24.58 4.67
N GLN A 149 29.49 -24.45 3.55
CA GLN A 149 29.54 -25.51 2.53
C GLN A 149 30.12 -26.82 3.08
N GLN A 150 31.15 -26.75 3.93
CA GLN A 150 31.71 -27.93 4.61
C GLN A 150 30.69 -28.57 5.55
N PHE A 151 30.03 -27.77 6.38
CA PHE A 151 29.00 -28.23 7.30
C PHE A 151 27.86 -28.97 6.59
N ILE A 152 27.32 -28.40 5.50
CA ILE A 152 26.25 -29.05 4.71
C ILE A 152 26.74 -30.36 4.08
N HIS A 153 27.99 -30.44 3.64
CA HIS A 153 28.56 -31.67 3.11
C HIS A 153 28.72 -32.76 4.19
N GLU A 154 29.09 -32.37 5.42
CA GLU A 154 29.21 -33.30 6.55
C GLU A 154 27.83 -33.78 7.05
N GLU A 155 26.83 -32.89 7.16
CA GLU A 155 25.45 -33.26 7.51
C GLU A 155 24.83 -34.23 6.49
N THR A 156 25.00 -33.95 5.19
CA THR A 156 24.47 -34.82 4.12
C THR A 156 25.18 -36.17 4.00
N THR A 157 26.41 -36.30 4.51
CA THR A 157 27.16 -37.57 4.53
C THR A 157 26.91 -38.39 5.80
N ASN A 158 26.67 -37.75 6.96
CA ASN A 158 26.27 -38.43 8.19
C ASN A 158 24.82 -38.94 8.14
N SER A 159 23.91 -38.25 7.46
CA SER A 159 22.51 -38.68 7.27
C SER A 159 22.35 -39.96 6.43
N LYS A 160 23.42 -40.42 5.75
CA LYS A 160 23.44 -41.63 4.91
C LYS A 160 24.06 -42.87 5.58
N LYS A 161 24.44 -42.79 6.86
CA LYS A 161 24.91 -43.93 7.67
C LYS A 161 23.87 -44.30 8.71
#